data_AF-A0A497DH48-F1
#
_entry.id   AF-A0A497DH48-F1
#
_cell.length_a   1.000
_cell.length_b   1.000
_cell.length_c   1.000
_cell.angle_alpha   90.00
_cell.angle_beta   90.00
_cell.angle_gamma   90.00
#
_symmetry.space_group_name_H-M   'P 1'
#
loop_
_entity.id
_entity.type
_entity.pdbx_description
1 polymer ?
#
loop_
_entity_poly.entity_id
_entity_poly.type
_entity_poly.pdbx_seq_one_letter_code
_entity_poly.pdbx_strand_id
1 'polypeptide(L)'
;LALSETTGKLFAATWGRGLWETEIPGHCFNGSNKNIWVNTTYTENKELCQNLVLYAGTLTVEATLTMPFDATITVRSGTTLTVDGGTILNADIIVESGGTLILDNGGIIELIEDDDLNANSGAQVQIDQGEVRLSTE
;
A
#
# COMPACT_ATOMS: atom_id res chain seq x y z
N LEU A 1 18.52 19.37 14.53
CA LEU A 1 17.61 18.87 13.48
C LEU A 1 16.59 18.00 14.18
N ALA A 2 15.31 18.15 13.89
CA ALA A 2 14.23 17.33 14.43
C ALA A 2 13.19 17.07 13.34
N LEU A 3 12.57 15.90 13.37
CA LEU A 3 11.48 15.50 12.47
C LEU A 3 10.20 15.39 13.28
N SER A 4 9.09 15.90 12.76
CA SER A 4 7.76 15.58 13.28
C SER A 4 7.09 14.52 12.42
N GLU A 5 7.06 13.29 12.95
CA GLU A 5 6.46 12.11 12.32
C GLU A 5 4.93 12.17 12.22
N THR A 6 4.30 13.19 12.77
CA THR A 6 2.84 13.39 12.67
C THR A 6 2.49 14.46 11.63
N THR A 7 3.41 15.38 11.34
CA THR A 7 3.13 16.55 10.48
C THR A 7 4.01 16.61 9.24
N GLY A 8 5.05 15.79 9.17
CA GLY A 8 6.00 15.78 8.07
C GLY A 8 6.92 16.95 7.97
N LYS A 9 7.08 17.62 9.10
CA LYS A 9 7.86 18.83 9.17
C LYS A 9 9.26 18.50 9.62
N LEU A 10 10.22 18.92 8.81
CA LEU A 10 11.63 18.96 9.15
C LEU A 10 11.93 20.30 9.81
N PHE A 11 12.43 20.23 11.04
CA PHE A 11 12.83 21.38 11.84
C PHE A 11 14.35 21.45 11.94
N ALA A 12 14.94 22.53 11.46
CA ALA A 12 16.37 22.79 11.60
C ALA A 12 16.59 24.08 12.39
N ALA A 13 17.28 23.98 13.53
CA ALA A 13 17.72 25.15 14.28
C ALA A 13 19.20 25.42 13.99
N THR A 14 19.53 26.69 13.77
CA THR A 14 20.92 27.14 13.61
C THR A 14 21.24 28.21 14.66
N TRP A 15 22.43 28.15 15.25
CA TRP A 15 22.81 29.05 16.34
C TRP A 15 22.78 30.51 15.86
N GLY A 16 21.97 31.35 16.53
CA GLY A 16 21.81 32.77 16.19
C GLY A 16 20.98 33.07 14.93
N ARG A 17 20.36 32.08 14.28
CA ARG A 17 19.64 32.25 13.00
C ARG A 17 18.22 31.66 12.98
N GLY A 18 17.68 31.35 14.14
CA GLY A 18 16.29 30.92 14.31
C GLY A 18 16.01 29.47 13.93
N LEU A 19 14.71 29.13 13.96
CA LEU A 19 14.15 27.83 13.62
C LEU A 19 13.64 27.86 12.18
N TRP A 20 14.10 26.92 11.37
CA TRP A 20 13.66 26.69 9.99
C TRP A 20 12.72 25.50 9.97
N GLU A 21 11.64 25.61 9.21
CA GLU A 21 10.63 24.57 9.02
C GLU A 21 10.42 24.36 7.52
N THR A 22 10.36 23.11 7.10
CA THR A 22 9.94 22.72 5.75
C THR A 22 9.15 21.42 5.80
N GLU A 23 8.26 21.23 4.83
CA GLU A 23 7.56 19.96 4.63
C GLU A 23 8.47 19.04 3.81
N ILE A 24 8.47 17.75 4.12
CA ILE A 24 9.16 16.75 3.30
C ILE A 24 8.26 16.41 2.11
N PRO A 25 8.64 16.79 0.87
CA PRO A 25 7.81 16.52 -0.30
C PRO A 25 7.72 15.00 -0.53
N GLY A 26 6.51 14.50 -0.78
CA GLY A 26 6.28 13.08 -1.07
C GLY A 26 6.28 12.16 0.15
N HIS A 27 6.46 12.68 1.36
CA HIS A 27 6.46 11.84 2.56
C HIS A 27 5.14 11.99 3.32
N CYS A 28 4.48 10.85 3.57
CA CYS A 28 3.21 10.81 4.26
C CYS A 28 3.34 10.58 5.76
N PHE A 29 2.50 11.24 6.55
CA PHE A 29 2.50 11.14 8.00
C PHE A 29 1.09 10.90 8.53
N ASN A 30 0.94 9.83 9.33
CA ASN A 30 -0.20 9.49 10.18
C ASN A 30 -1.59 9.90 9.64
N GLY A 31 -2.08 9.12 8.67
CA GLY A 31 -3.47 9.13 8.23
C GLY A 31 -4.24 7.91 8.74
N SER A 32 -5.54 8.06 8.98
CA SER A 32 -6.45 6.92 9.17
C SER A 32 -6.41 6.01 7.94
N ASN A 33 -6.70 4.71 8.12
CA ASN A 33 -6.73 3.73 7.02
C ASN A 33 -7.46 4.26 5.77
N LYS A 34 -6.88 4.01 4.60
CA LYS A 34 -7.51 4.26 3.32
C LYS A 34 -8.56 3.17 3.10
N ASN A 35 -9.83 3.54 3.17
CA ASN A 35 -10.92 2.59 3.01
C ASN A 35 -11.49 2.64 1.59
N ILE A 36 -11.69 1.46 0.98
CA ILE A 36 -12.40 1.28 -0.29
C ILE A 36 -13.78 0.67 0.01
N TRP A 37 -14.83 1.37 -0.39
CA TRP A 37 -16.24 0.98 -0.15
C TRP A 37 -16.99 0.62 -1.42
N VAL A 38 -16.42 0.97 -2.57
CA VAL A 38 -17.02 0.82 -3.89
C VAL A 38 -15.93 0.47 -4.89
N ASN A 39 -16.33 -0.08 -6.02
CA ASN A 39 -15.41 -0.42 -7.09
C ASN A 39 -14.56 0.79 -7.46
N THR A 40 -13.24 0.63 -7.36
CA THR A 40 -12.25 1.68 -7.56
C THR A 40 -11.13 1.14 -8.43
N THR A 41 -10.68 1.92 -9.41
CA THR A 41 -9.56 1.56 -10.27
C THR A 41 -8.45 2.60 -10.12
N TYR A 42 -7.21 2.14 -9.94
CA TYR A 42 -6.01 2.99 -9.97
C TYR A 42 -5.29 2.80 -11.30
N THR A 43 -5.50 3.75 -12.20
CA THR A 43 -4.94 3.80 -13.56
C THR A 43 -3.66 4.63 -13.67
N GLU A 44 -3.32 5.36 -12.61
CA GLU A 44 -2.13 6.21 -12.53
C GLU A 44 -1.30 5.80 -11.32
N ASN A 45 0.01 6.08 -11.38
CA ASN A 45 0.91 5.79 -10.27
C ASN A 45 0.43 6.51 -9.01
N LYS A 46 0.35 5.77 -7.91
CA LYS A 46 -0.21 6.26 -6.67
C LYS A 46 0.60 5.76 -5.49
N GLU A 47 0.94 6.68 -4.61
CA GLU A 47 1.55 6.37 -3.32
C GLU A 47 0.50 6.52 -2.23
N LEU A 48 0.37 5.49 -1.39
CA LEU A 48 -0.46 5.56 -0.20
C LEU A 48 0.39 5.89 1.01
N CYS A 49 -0.31 6.39 2.03
CA CYS A 49 0.26 7.00 3.21
C CYS A 49 -0.03 6.21 4.50
N GLN A 50 -0.81 5.13 4.37
CA GLN A 50 -1.44 4.41 5.47
C GLN A 50 -1.90 3.05 4.97
N ASN A 51 -2.34 2.19 5.91
CA ASN A 51 -2.97 0.91 5.61
C ASN A 51 -4.13 1.08 4.63
N LEU A 52 -4.30 0.10 3.76
CA LEU A 52 -5.38 0.05 2.78
C LEU A 52 -6.35 -1.05 3.17
N VAL A 53 -7.62 -0.72 3.38
CA VAL A 53 -8.64 -1.71 3.77
C VAL A 53 -9.78 -1.69 2.76
N LEU A 54 -10.02 -2.84 2.13
CA LEU A 54 -11.17 -3.04 1.27
C LEU A 54 -12.35 -3.46 2.17
N TYR A 55 -13.31 -2.56 2.35
CA TYR A 55 -14.53 -2.84 3.12
C TYR A 55 -15.66 -3.38 2.23
N ALA A 56 -15.71 -2.96 0.98
CA ALA A 56 -16.69 -3.42 0.00
C ALA A 56 -16.18 -3.15 -1.44
N GLY A 57 -16.68 -3.95 -2.38
CA GLY A 57 -16.37 -3.82 -3.80
C GLY A 57 -15.01 -4.39 -4.19
N THR A 58 -14.53 -3.96 -5.36
CA THR A 58 -13.26 -4.37 -5.96
C THR A 58 -12.30 -3.20 -6.07
N LEU A 59 -11.05 -3.38 -5.67
CA LEU A 59 -9.97 -2.49 -6.04
C LEU A 59 -9.17 -3.11 -7.19
N THR A 60 -9.13 -2.42 -8.32
CA THR A 60 -8.28 -2.81 -9.47
C THR A 60 -7.07 -1.88 -9.55
N VAL A 61 -5.88 -2.45 -9.60
CA VAL A 61 -4.60 -1.72 -9.71
C VAL A 61 -4.01 -2.00 -11.09
N GLU A 62 -4.03 -1.00 -11.97
CA GLU A 62 -3.53 -1.07 -13.35
C GLU A 62 -2.19 -0.36 -13.53
N ALA A 63 -1.79 0.46 -12.54
CA ALA A 63 -0.53 1.19 -12.52
C ALA A 63 0.30 0.82 -11.27
N THR A 64 1.34 1.60 -10.95
CA THR A 64 2.14 1.35 -9.74
C THR A 64 1.42 1.89 -8.50
N LEU A 65 1.20 1.03 -7.50
CA LEU A 65 0.73 1.37 -6.18
C LEU A 65 1.86 1.18 -5.17
N THR A 66 2.39 2.27 -4.63
CA THR A 66 3.43 2.21 -3.59
C THR A 66 2.78 2.25 -2.22
N MET A 67 2.97 1.21 -1.42
CA MET A 67 2.59 1.21 -0.01
C MET A 67 3.73 1.80 0.85
N PRO A 68 3.40 2.46 1.98
CA PRO A 68 4.39 2.81 2.96
C PRO A 68 4.97 1.54 3.62
N PHE A 69 6.20 1.65 4.13
CA PHE A 69 6.78 0.63 5.00
C PHE A 69 5.85 0.32 6.19
N ASP A 70 5.79 -0.94 6.60
CA ASP A 70 4.93 -1.48 7.67
C ASP A 70 3.42 -1.31 7.45
N ALA A 71 2.98 -0.92 6.24
CA ALA A 71 1.57 -0.70 5.97
C ALA A 71 0.93 -1.92 5.33
N THR A 72 -0.10 -2.45 5.99
CA THR A 72 -0.82 -3.62 5.52
C THR A 72 -1.95 -3.26 4.55
N ILE A 73 -2.11 -4.07 3.51
CA ILE A 73 -3.33 -4.14 2.69
C ILE A 73 -4.22 -5.25 3.23
N THR A 74 -5.42 -4.91 3.70
CA THR A 74 -6.42 -5.88 4.17
C THR A 74 -7.53 -6.05 3.14
N VAL A 75 -7.62 -7.26 2.58
CA VAL A 75 -8.71 -7.68 1.68
C VAL A 75 -9.76 -8.41 2.51
N ARG A 76 -10.85 -7.71 2.85
CA ARG A 76 -11.87 -8.27 3.74
C ARG A 76 -12.80 -9.24 3.00
N SER A 77 -13.55 -10.00 3.80
CA SER A 77 -14.58 -10.92 3.29
C SER A 77 -15.54 -10.23 2.30
N GLY A 78 -15.77 -10.86 1.15
CA GLY A 78 -16.66 -10.35 0.11
C GLY A 78 -16.08 -9.22 -0.75
N THR A 79 -14.79 -8.90 -0.58
CA THR A 79 -14.07 -7.91 -1.41
C THR A 79 -13.02 -8.56 -2.29
N THR A 80 -12.62 -7.86 -3.34
CA THR A 80 -11.60 -8.33 -4.28
C THR A 80 -10.51 -7.29 -4.48
N LEU A 81 -9.25 -7.70 -4.36
CA LEU A 81 -8.10 -6.95 -4.83
C LEU A 81 -7.62 -7.59 -6.13
N THR A 82 -7.63 -6.82 -7.21
CA THR A 82 -7.12 -7.25 -8.52
C THR A 82 -5.91 -6.38 -8.89
N VAL A 83 -4.78 -7.01 -9.16
CA VAL A 83 -3.62 -6.35 -9.79
C VAL A 83 -3.63 -6.76 -11.26
N ASP A 84 -4.02 -5.83 -12.12
CA ASP A 84 -4.30 -6.06 -13.54
C ASP A 84 -3.26 -5.31 -14.38
N GLY A 85 -2.11 -5.96 -14.64
CA GLY A 85 -0.95 -5.33 -15.29
C GLY A 85 -0.24 -4.23 -14.46
N GLY A 86 -0.76 -3.90 -13.28
CA GLY A 86 -0.14 -2.99 -12.33
C GLY A 86 0.95 -3.63 -11.47
N THR A 87 1.53 -2.85 -10.56
CA THR A 87 2.52 -3.34 -9.59
C THR A 87 2.23 -2.75 -8.22
N ILE A 88 2.14 -3.58 -7.19
CA ILE A 88 2.10 -3.13 -5.79
C ILE A 88 3.50 -3.29 -5.19
N LEU A 89 4.07 -2.21 -4.66
CA LEU A 89 5.37 -2.18 -4.00
C LEU A 89 5.21 -2.11 -2.47
N ASN A 90 6.11 -2.76 -1.73
CA ASN A 90 6.15 -2.84 -0.26
C ASN A 90 4.87 -3.44 0.33
N ALA A 91 4.46 -4.57 -0.23
CA ALA A 91 3.11 -5.07 -0.10
C ALA A 91 2.95 -6.12 1.02
N ASP A 92 2.81 -5.71 2.27
CA ASP A 92 2.29 -6.60 3.32
C ASP A 92 0.77 -6.80 3.12
N ILE A 93 0.33 -8.03 2.85
CA ILE A 93 -1.06 -8.33 2.47
C ILE A 93 -1.68 -9.39 3.36
N ILE A 94 -2.87 -9.08 3.87
CA ILE A 94 -3.75 -10.03 4.56
C ILE A 94 -5.04 -10.18 3.76
N VAL A 95 -5.29 -11.40 3.27
CA VAL A 95 -6.57 -11.79 2.66
C VAL A 95 -7.41 -12.53 3.70
N GLU A 96 -8.49 -11.89 4.15
CA GLU A 96 -9.40 -12.49 5.13
C GLU A 96 -10.25 -13.62 4.51
N SER A 97 -10.83 -14.48 5.35
CA SER A 97 -11.75 -15.53 4.90
C SER A 97 -12.88 -14.96 4.03
N GLY A 98 -13.03 -15.47 2.81
CA GLY A 98 -13.99 -14.98 1.81
C GLY A 98 -13.57 -13.72 1.05
N GLY A 99 -12.38 -13.18 1.31
CA GLY A 99 -11.73 -12.19 0.46
C GLY A 99 -11.03 -12.85 -0.73
N THR A 100 -10.80 -12.09 -1.79
CA THR A 100 -10.18 -12.58 -3.03
C THR A 100 -9.04 -11.69 -3.48
N LEU A 101 -7.87 -12.27 -3.74
CA LEU A 101 -6.73 -11.62 -4.39
C LEU A 101 -6.53 -12.23 -5.78
N ILE A 102 -6.40 -11.39 -6.81
CA ILE A 102 -6.22 -11.78 -8.20
C ILE A 102 -5.01 -11.05 -8.78
N LEU A 103 -4.08 -11.79 -9.38
CA LEU A 103 -3.01 -11.25 -10.22
C LEU A 103 -3.25 -11.66 -11.68
N ASP A 104 -3.49 -10.68 -12.53
CA ASP A 104 -3.80 -10.87 -13.95
C ASP A 104 -3.01 -9.89 -14.84
N ASN A 105 -2.94 -10.20 -16.14
CA ASN A 105 -2.30 -9.41 -17.20
C ASN A 105 -0.89 -8.89 -16.86
N GLY A 106 -0.11 -9.68 -16.13
CA GLY A 106 1.24 -9.34 -15.70
C GLY A 106 1.31 -8.60 -14.37
N GLY A 107 0.25 -8.63 -13.55
CA GLY A 107 0.21 -7.98 -12.25
C GLY A 107 1.29 -8.49 -11.29
N ILE A 108 1.99 -7.57 -10.63
CA ILE A 108 3.12 -7.88 -9.74
C ILE A 108 2.82 -7.41 -8.32
N ILE A 109 3.13 -8.26 -7.35
CA ILE A 109 3.28 -7.89 -5.94
C ILE A 109 4.75 -8.01 -5.57
N GLU A 110 5.33 -6.93 -5.12
CA GLU A 110 6.70 -6.87 -4.61
C GLU A 110 6.69 -6.68 -3.10
N LEU A 111 7.19 -7.69 -2.41
CA LEU A 111 7.34 -7.74 -0.96
C LEU A 111 8.74 -7.25 -0.59
N ILE A 112 8.88 -6.49 0.50
CA ILE A 112 10.20 -6.18 1.09
C ILE A 112 10.55 -7.18 2.21
N GLU A 113 11.70 -6.99 2.85
CA GLU A 113 12.07 -7.79 4.03
C GLU A 113 10.98 -7.65 5.10
N ASP A 114 10.60 -8.78 5.70
CA ASP A 114 9.53 -8.92 6.71
C ASP A 114 8.07 -8.70 6.22
N ASP A 115 7.83 -8.36 4.95
CA ASP A 115 6.49 -8.39 4.36
C ASP A 115 6.02 -9.84 4.12
N ASP A 116 4.73 -10.07 4.32
CA ASP A 116 4.09 -11.35 4.05
C ASP A 116 2.88 -11.21 3.11
N LEU A 117 2.58 -12.28 2.38
CA LEU A 117 1.27 -12.47 1.76
C LEU A 117 0.55 -13.60 2.50
N ASN A 118 -0.35 -13.23 3.41
CA ASN A 118 -1.10 -14.17 4.23
C ASN A 118 -2.54 -14.30 3.73
N ALA A 119 -2.94 -15.53 3.38
CA ALA A 119 -4.30 -15.86 3.02
C ALA A 119 -4.94 -16.74 4.10
N ASN A 120 -5.93 -16.19 4.80
CA ASN A 120 -6.66 -16.92 5.84
C ASN A 120 -7.48 -18.07 5.24
N SER A 121 -7.77 -19.10 6.04
CA SER A 121 -8.63 -20.22 5.60
C SER A 121 -9.96 -19.71 5.04
N GLY A 122 -10.25 -20.06 3.78
CA GLY A 122 -11.44 -19.60 3.06
C GLY A 122 -11.23 -18.35 2.20
N ALA A 123 -10.05 -17.73 2.24
CA ALA A 123 -9.62 -16.74 1.25
C ALA A 123 -9.34 -17.42 -0.11
N GLN A 124 -9.43 -16.63 -1.17
CA GLN A 124 -9.04 -17.05 -2.51
C GLN A 124 -7.84 -16.22 -2.99
N VAL A 125 -6.82 -16.90 -3.50
CA VAL A 125 -5.68 -16.28 -4.17
C VAL A 125 -5.59 -16.91 -5.56
N GLN A 126 -5.66 -16.08 -6.60
CA GLN A 126 -5.64 -16.49 -8.00
C GLN A 126 -4.47 -15.77 -8.68
N ILE A 127 -3.58 -16.53 -9.30
CA ILE A 127 -2.44 -16.01 -10.07
C ILE A 127 -2.57 -16.59 -11.46
N ASP A 128 -3.24 -15.86 -12.34
CA ASP A 128 -3.51 -16.31 -13.71
C ASP A 128 -2.36 -15.92 -14.63
N GLN A 129 -1.97 -14.64 -14.58
CA GLN A 129 -0.82 -14.07 -15.27
C GLN A 129 -0.21 -12.99 -14.36
N GLY A 130 0.62 -13.39 -13.41
CA GLY A 130 1.24 -12.44 -12.48
C GLY A 130 2.33 -13.08 -11.63
N GLU A 131 2.91 -12.28 -10.74
CA GLU A 131 4.04 -12.70 -9.92
C GLU A 131 3.96 -12.08 -8.52
N VAL A 132 4.32 -12.87 -7.51
CA VAL A 132 4.68 -12.38 -6.17
C VAL A 132 6.17 -12.60 -6.01
N ARG A 133 6.93 -11.55 -5.76
CA ARG A 133 8.39 -11.61 -5.62
C ARG A 133 8.87 -10.77 -4.45
N LEU A 134 10.05 -11.12 -3.97
CA LEU A 134 10.80 -10.27 -3.05
C LEU A 134 11.49 -9.17 -3.84
N SER A 135 11.59 -7.98 -3.24
CA SER A 135 12.41 -6.91 -3.76
C SER A 135 13.87 -7.35 -3.75
N THR A 136 14.53 -7.23 -4.90
CA THR A 136 15.98 -7.46 -5.01
C THR A 136 16.65 -6.10 -5.02
N GLU A 137 17.38 -5.78 -3.95
CA GLU A 137 18.27 -4.61 -3.91
C GLU A 137 19.32 -4.62 -5.03
#